data_AF-A0A831VKV0-F1
#
_entry.id   AF-A0A831VKV0-F1
#
_cell.length_a   1.000
_cell.length_b   1.000
_cell.length_c   1.000
_cell.angle_alpha   90.00
_cell.angle_beta   90.00
_cell.angle_gamma   90.00
#
_symmetry.space_group_name_H-M   'P 1'
#
loop_
_entity.id
_entity.type
_entity.pdbx_description
1 polymer ?
#
loop_
_entity_poly.entity_id
_entity_poly.type
_entity_poly.pdbx_seq_one_letter_code
_entity_poly.pdbx_strand_id
1 'polypeptide(L)'
;MEIESTPLQDPGSGEIQVQVKACGINFADISVRLGLYAAAKNLYPLCPGLEFSGMVAQTGPGVEEFQPGDRVFGVSRFGAYS
;
A
#
# COMPACT_ATOMS: atom_id res chain seq x y z
N MET A 1 -15.58 4.26 -6.55
CA MET A 1 -14.75 3.47 -5.62
C MET A 1 -15.69 2.50 -4.97
N GLU A 2 -15.27 1.24 -4.93
CA GLU A 2 -15.96 0.15 -4.26
C GLU A 2 -14.96 -0.55 -3.35
N ILE A 3 -15.46 -1.23 -2.32
CA ILE A 3 -14.63 -2.04 -1.43
C ILE A 3 -14.61 -3.44 -2.01
N GLU A 4 -13.42 -3.97 -2.25
CA GLU A 4 -13.20 -5.30 -2.77
C GLU A 4 -12.30 -6.11 -1.83
N SER A 5 -12.51 -7.43 -1.82
CA SER A 5 -11.61 -8.36 -1.15
C SER A 5 -10.70 -8.99 -2.20
N THR A 6 -9.40 -8.84 -2.06
CA THR A 6 -8.39 -9.44 -2.94
C THR A 6 -7.49 -10.36 -2.14
N PRO A 7 -7.16 -11.57 -2.62
CA PRO A 7 -6.18 -12.42 -1.95
C PRO A 7 -4.81 -11.74 -1.99
N LEU A 8 -4.14 -11.72 -0.84
CA LEU A 8 -2.80 -11.18 -0.72
C LEU A 8 -1.79 -12.33 -0.85
N GLN A 9 -0.78 -12.14 -1.70
CA GLN A 9 0.35 -13.07 -1.82
C GLN A 9 1.36 -12.81 -0.70
N ASP A 10 2.12 -13.83 -0.32
CA ASP A 10 3.23 -13.66 0.61
C ASP A 10 4.25 -12.63 0.06
N PRO A 11 4.92 -11.85 0.93
CA PRO A 11 5.87 -10.83 0.49
C PRO A 11 7.07 -11.44 -0.23
N GLY A 12 7.49 -10.80 -1.32
CA GLY A 12 8.65 -11.19 -2.10
C GLY A 12 9.99 -10.89 -1.41
N SER A 13 11.11 -11.22 -2.10
CA SER A 13 12.45 -10.94 -1.57
C SER A 13 12.65 -9.44 -1.32
N GLY A 14 13.10 -9.07 -0.12
CA GLY A 14 13.29 -7.66 0.28
C GLY A 14 12.00 -6.89 0.57
N GLU A 15 10.84 -7.55 0.55
CA GLU A 15 9.55 -6.93 0.85
C GLU A 15 9.06 -7.28 2.26
N ILE A 16 8.27 -6.39 2.85
CA ILE A 16 7.50 -6.65 4.06
C ILE A 16 6.02 -6.50 3.74
N GLN A 17 5.20 -7.31 4.41
CA GLN A 17 3.76 -7.16 4.39
C GLN A 17 3.32 -6.42 5.66
N VAL A 18 2.48 -5.40 5.50
CA VAL A 18 2.04 -4.55 6.60
C VAL A 18 0.53 -4.69 6.80
N GLN A 19 0.12 -4.98 8.03
CA GLN A 19 -1.26 -4.77 8.44
C GLN A 19 -1.49 -3.27 8.67
N VAL A 20 -2.07 -2.63 7.67
CA VAL A 20 -2.38 -1.20 7.71
C VAL A 20 -3.38 -0.90 8.84
N LYS A 21 -3.14 0.17 9.57
CA LYS A 21 -4.00 0.67 10.66
C LYS A 21 -4.59 2.04 10.36
N ALA A 22 -3.88 2.84 9.57
CA ALA A 22 -4.36 4.13 9.07
C ALA A 22 -3.68 4.46 7.74
N CYS A 23 -4.41 5.17 6.89
CA CYS A 23 -3.94 5.66 5.59
C CYS A 23 -4.18 7.17 5.52
N GLY A 24 -3.24 7.90 4.91
CA GLY A 24 -3.42 9.32 4.64
C GLY A 24 -4.29 9.54 3.41
N ILE A 25 -5.20 10.53 3.47
CA ILE A 25 -6.00 10.96 2.32
C ILE A 25 -5.46 12.30 1.85
N ASN A 26 -5.05 12.35 0.58
CA ASN A 26 -4.41 13.49 -0.03
C ASN A 26 -5.23 14.03 -1.22
N PHE A 27 -4.98 15.28 -1.60
CA PHE A 27 -5.61 15.85 -2.81
C PHE A 27 -5.23 15.08 -4.08
N ALA A 28 -4.02 14.48 -4.12
CA ALA A 28 -3.58 13.63 -5.22
C ALA A 28 -4.51 12.44 -5.47
N ASP A 29 -5.14 11.89 -4.43
CA ASP A 29 -6.08 10.77 -4.56
C ASP A 29 -7.34 11.17 -5.33
N ILE A 30 -7.75 12.44 -5.25
CA ILE A 30 -8.86 12.99 -6.05
C ILE A 30 -8.45 13.00 -7.53
N SER A 31 -7.24 13.47 -7.84
CA SER A 31 -6.71 13.48 -9.21
C SER A 31 -6.58 12.07 -9.79
N VAL A 32 -6.18 11.09 -8.97
CA VAL A 32 -6.20 9.67 -9.34
C VAL A 32 -7.64 9.23 -9.64
N ARG A 33 -8.58 9.45 -8.72
CA ARG A 33 -9.99 9.06 -8.93
C ARG A 33 -10.64 9.70 -10.18
N LEU A 34 -10.21 10.89 -10.59
CA LEU A 34 -10.68 11.57 -11.79
C LEU A 34 -9.94 11.16 -13.08
N GLY A 35 -8.94 10.29 -13.00
CA GLY A 35 -8.13 9.87 -14.14
C GLY A 35 -7.13 10.92 -14.63
N LEU A 36 -6.88 11.97 -13.84
CA LEU A 36 -6.03 13.11 -14.20
C LEU A 36 -4.57 12.94 -13.76
N TYR A 37 -4.29 11.92 -12.93
CA TYR A 37 -2.94 11.69 -12.41
C TYR A 37 -2.09 10.87 -13.40
N ALA A 38 -1.09 11.51 -14.02
CA ALA A 38 -0.29 10.90 -15.09
C ALA A 38 0.35 9.57 -14.69
N ALA A 39 0.83 9.45 -13.45
CA ALA A 39 1.47 8.23 -12.95
C ALA A 39 0.50 7.03 -12.80
N ALA A 40 -0.82 7.26 -12.84
CA ALA A 40 -1.88 6.27 -12.72
C ALA A 40 -2.56 5.90 -14.05
N LYS A 41 -2.28 6.62 -15.14
CA LYS A 41 -3.06 6.57 -16.41
C LYS A 41 -3.33 5.15 -16.95
N ASN A 42 -2.36 4.25 -16.82
CA ASN A 42 -2.41 2.88 -17.36
C ASN A 42 -2.50 1.81 -16.26
N LEU A 43 -2.84 2.19 -15.03
CA LEU A 43 -2.88 1.27 -13.90
C LEU A 43 -4.31 0.88 -13.49
N TYR A 44 -5.34 1.47 -14.11
CA TYR A 44 -6.73 1.16 -13.76
C TYR A 44 -7.15 -0.24 -14.23
N PRO A 45 -7.94 -0.98 -13.42
CA PRO A 45 -8.39 -0.64 -12.07
C PRO A 45 -7.24 -0.72 -11.04
N LEU A 46 -7.14 0.26 -10.14
CA LEU A 46 -6.12 0.30 -9.06
C LEU A 46 -6.72 0.67 -7.71
N CYS A 47 -6.09 0.20 -6.63
CA CYS A 47 -6.35 0.65 -5.27
C CYS A 47 -5.58 1.98 -5.00
N PRO A 48 -6.25 3.11 -4.68
CA PRO A 48 -5.58 4.39 -4.42
C PRO A 48 -4.79 4.43 -3.09
N GLY A 49 -4.26 5.62 -2.74
CA GLY A 49 -3.56 5.88 -1.49
C GLY A 49 -2.04 5.84 -1.64
N LEU A 50 -1.39 6.86 -1.08
CA LEU A 50 0.05 7.12 -1.23
C LEU A 50 0.85 6.88 0.05
N GLU A 51 0.18 6.71 1.20
CA GLU A 51 0.86 6.55 2.48
C GLU A 51 0.01 5.77 3.48
N PHE A 52 0.70 5.07 4.38
CA PHE A 52 0.09 4.29 5.43
C PHE A 52 0.95 4.28 6.70
N SER A 53 0.31 3.90 7.80
CA SER A 53 0.97 3.42 9.01
C SER A 53 0.31 2.13 9.48
N GLY A 54 1.12 1.24 10.07
CA GLY A 54 0.64 -0.07 10.46
C GLY A 54 1.67 -0.87 11.23
N MET A 55 1.50 -2.19 11.21
CA MET A 55 2.43 -3.13 11.81
C MET A 55 2.89 -4.16 10.79
N VAL A 56 4.16 -4.54 10.83
CA VAL A 56 4.69 -5.64 10.01
C VAL A 56 3.95 -6.93 10.39
N ALA A 57 3.34 -7.57 9.40
CA ALA A 57 2.65 -8.85 9.55
C ALA A 57 3.57 -10.02 9.19
N GLN A 58 4.30 -9.90 8.07
CA GLN A 58 5.22 -10.90 7.55
C GLN A 58 6.41 -10.22 6.86
N THR A 59 7.53 -10.91 6.80
CA THR A 59 8.74 -10.49 6.10
C THR A 59 9.05 -11.48 4.98
N GLY A 60 9.42 -10.98 3.82
CA GLY A 60 9.90 -11.81 2.73
C GLY A 60 11.37 -12.22 2.90
N PRO A 61 11.89 -13.07 2.01
CA PRO A 61 13.28 -13.52 2.06
C PRO A 61 14.28 -12.36 2.04
N GLY A 62 15.30 -12.45 2.90
CA GLY A 62 16.43 -11.49 2.92
C GLY A 62 16.14 -10.15 3.59
N VAL A 63 14.98 -9.97 4.24
CA VAL A 63 14.73 -8.81 5.11
C VAL A 63 15.31 -9.10 6.49
N GLU A 64 16.20 -8.23 6.97
CA GLU A 64 16.84 -8.36 8.29
C GLU A 64 16.52 -7.18 9.22
N GLU A 65 16.07 -6.06 8.65
CA GLU A 65 15.85 -4.79 9.34
C GLU A 65 14.48 -4.67 9.99
N PHE A 66 13.55 -5.57 9.65
CA PHE A 66 12.18 -5.58 10.14
C PHE A 66 11.78 -6.98 10.59
N GLN A 67 10.85 -7.05 11.54
CA GLN A 67 10.25 -8.28 12.02
C GLN A 67 8.74 -8.10 12.29
N PRO A 68 7.94 -9.20 12.26
CA PRO A 68 6.52 -9.13 12.61
C PRO A 68 6.28 -8.46 13.97
N GLY A 69 5.32 -7.53 14.00
CA GLY A 69 4.99 -6.71 15.17
C GLY A 69 5.61 -5.31 15.18
N ASP A 70 6.63 -5.06 14.35
CA ASP A 70 7.23 -3.73 14.25
C ASP A 70 6.22 -2.70 13.73
N ARG A 71 6.24 -1.51 14.33
CA ARG A 71 5.40 -0.38 13.89
C ARG A 71 6.12 0.37 12.78
N VAL A 72 5.45 0.54 11.65
CA VAL A 72 6.03 1.15 10.46
C VAL A 72 5.13 2.23 9.87
N PHE A 73 5.77 3.18 9.19
CA PHE A 73 5.17 4.15 8.29
C PHE A 73 5.83 3.98 6.92
N GLY A 74 5.05 4.13 5.85
CA GLY A 74 5.56 4.00 4.48
C GLY A 74 4.84 4.91 3.51
N VAL A 75 5.58 5.37 2.51
CA VAL A 75 5.03 6.00 1.31
C VAL A 75 5.00 4.94 0.22
N SER A 76 3.85 4.76 -0.42
CA SER A 76 3.67 3.82 -1.53
C SER A 76 3.34 4.59 -2.81
N ARG A 77 3.57 3.95 -3.96
CA ARG A 77 3.15 4.53 -5.23
C ARG A 77 1.62 4.58 -5.34
N PHE A 78 0.95 3.51 -4.93
CA PHE A 78 -0.50 3.31 -4.80
C PHE A 78 -0.77 2.16 -3.80
N GLY A 79 -2.03 1.82 -3.53
CA GLY A 79 -2.42 0.63 -2.78
C GLY A 79 -2.50 0.80 -1.26
N ALA A 80 -2.31 2.02 -0.74
CA ALA A 80 -2.33 2.24 0.70
C ALA A 80 -3.73 2.14 1.33
N TYR A 81 -4.81 2.23 0.55
CA TYR A 81 -6.19 2.05 1.04
C TYR A 81 -6.58 0.56 1.20
N SER A 82 -5.79 -0.17 1.99
CA SER A 82 -5.92 -1.63 2.19
C SER A 82 -6.06 -2.01 3.67
#